data_AF-A0A101MP92-F1
#
_entry.id   AF-A0A101MP92-F1
#
_cell.length_a   1.000
_cell.length_b   1.000
_cell.length_c   1.000
_cell.angle_alpha   90.00
_cell.angle_beta   90.00
_cell.angle_gamma   90.00
#
_symmetry.space_group_name_H-M   'P 1'
#
loop_
_entity.id
_entity.type
_entity.pdbx_description
1 polymer ?
#
loop_
_entity_poly.entity_id
_entity_poly.type
_entity_poly.pdbx_seq_one_letter_code
_entity_poly.pdbx_strand_id
1 'polypeptide(L)'
;MWTVRFWMHGYHNIGRIISPRWKLRRITLAIGEWFHCLWEICRILKDVHACFEGRIFDGRSIYLSAQKFISAYSAFLKRQGKLPIPGWVDTVKTSASNELPPQDADWFYVRAAACARHIYMRKTVGVGRLRKVHGSTKNRGARPAHHVDASGSVDRKALQALEKIGVLETDEDKGGRRITQSGQRDLDRIAKTTVDEEEESDEE
;
A
#
# COMPACT_ATOMS: atom_id res chain seq x y z
N MET A 1 32.63 51.23 39.88
CA MET A 1 31.83 50.17 40.53
C MET A 1 30.48 50.78 40.89
N TRP A 2 29.41 50.34 40.20
CA TRP A 2 27.98 50.67 40.38
C TRP A 2 27.62 52.09 40.84
N THR A 3 26.85 52.83 40.04
CA THR A 3 25.75 53.63 40.63
C THR A 3 24.76 54.12 39.58
N VAL A 4 23.53 53.70 39.80
CA VAL A 4 22.25 54.13 39.27
C VAL A 4 22.11 55.65 39.37
N ARG A 5 21.56 56.30 38.33
CA ARG A 5 20.93 57.62 38.50
C ARG A 5 19.60 57.70 37.74
N PHE A 6 18.57 57.56 38.55
CA PHE A 6 17.18 57.88 38.32
C PHE A 6 17.05 59.38 38.00
N TRP A 7 16.35 59.76 36.92
CA TRP A 7 15.72 61.08 36.88
C TRP A 7 14.35 61.02 36.21
N MET A 8 13.36 61.38 37.02
CA MET A 8 12.00 61.73 36.66
C MET A 8 12.01 63.01 35.82
N HIS A 9 11.25 63.01 34.74
CA HIS A 9 10.39 64.11 34.32
C HIS A 9 9.10 63.41 33.86
N GLY A 10 7.92 63.65 34.41
CA GLY A 10 7.41 64.92 34.89
C GLY A 10 6.13 65.18 34.10
N TYR A 11 5.02 65.16 34.83
CA TYR A 11 3.86 66.02 34.65
C TYR A 11 2.62 65.59 33.82
N HIS A 12 1.52 65.67 34.58
CA HIS A 12 0.20 66.21 34.26
C HIS A 12 -0.82 65.35 33.50
N ASN A 13 -1.69 64.72 34.31
CA ASN A 13 -3.14 64.97 34.37
C ASN A 13 -3.82 65.41 33.07
N ILE A 14 -4.72 64.58 32.53
CA ILE A 14 -6.13 64.92 32.23
C ILE A 14 -6.89 63.58 32.18
N GLY A 15 -7.91 63.48 33.02
CA GLY A 15 -8.86 62.37 32.98
C GLY A 15 -9.98 62.56 31.97
N ARG A 16 -10.68 61.44 31.76
CA ARG A 16 -12.07 61.25 31.32
C ARG A 16 -12.39 61.03 29.84
N ILE A 17 -12.83 59.79 29.60
CA ILE A 17 -14.18 59.39 29.12
C ILE A 17 -14.44 59.36 27.59
N ILE A 18 -14.49 58.10 27.10
CA ILE A 18 -15.54 57.46 26.27
C ILE A 18 -15.81 57.98 24.84
N SER A 19 -15.32 57.17 23.88
CA SER A 19 -15.95 56.71 22.61
C SER A 19 -16.17 57.72 21.46
N PRO A 20 -16.44 57.29 20.21
CA PRO A 20 -16.08 56.07 19.45
C PRO A 20 -15.23 56.46 18.21
N ARG A 21 -15.06 55.53 17.26
CA ARG A 21 -14.77 55.82 15.83
C ARG A 21 -13.26 55.74 15.47
N TRP A 22 -12.90 54.57 14.91
CA TRP A 22 -11.68 54.23 14.14
C TRP A 22 -10.37 53.98 14.92
N LYS A 23 -10.06 52.68 15.07
CA LYS A 23 -8.71 52.16 14.75
C LYS A 23 -8.76 50.67 14.38
N LEU A 24 -9.57 50.34 13.36
CA LEU A 24 -9.26 49.19 12.50
C LEU A 24 -8.03 49.56 11.67
N ARG A 25 -6.83 49.21 12.15
CA ARG A 25 -5.58 49.07 11.37
C ARG A 25 -4.42 48.67 12.28
N ARG A 26 -4.54 47.51 12.94
CA ARG A 26 -3.40 46.80 13.56
C ARG A 26 -3.75 45.35 13.95
N ILE A 27 -4.44 44.61 13.08
CA ILE A 27 -4.62 43.15 13.21
C ILE A 27 -4.46 42.50 11.82
N THR A 28 -3.38 42.82 11.12
CA THR A 28 -3.04 42.19 9.83
C THR A 28 -1.53 42.01 9.70
N LEU A 29 -0.85 41.51 10.75
CA LEU A 29 0.58 41.15 10.70
C LEU A 29 0.93 40.10 11.78
N ALA A 30 0.07 39.10 11.97
CA ALA A 30 0.34 37.97 12.88
C ALA A 30 -0.40 36.69 12.47
N ILE A 31 -0.47 36.40 11.16
CA ILE A 31 -1.04 35.14 10.61
C ILE A 31 -0.06 34.48 9.61
N GLY A 32 1.09 35.12 9.32
CA GLY A 32 2.01 34.70 8.25
C GLY A 32 3.03 33.61 8.59
N GLU A 33 3.32 33.34 9.87
CA GLU A 33 4.40 32.39 10.25
C GLU A 33 3.91 31.02 10.73
N TRP A 34 2.61 30.83 10.88
CA TRP A 34 2.02 29.53 11.26
C TRP A 34 1.65 28.63 10.08
N PHE A 35 1.64 29.16 8.85
CA PHE A 35 1.27 28.39 7.66
C PHE A 35 2.41 27.56 7.07
N HIS A 36 3.67 27.88 7.37
CA HIS A 36 4.81 27.09 6.89
C HIS A 36 5.09 25.86 7.78
N CYS A 37 4.92 25.97 9.09
CA CYS A 37 5.15 24.85 10.02
C CYS A 37 4.06 23.76 9.92
N LEU A 38 2.81 24.17 9.64
CA LEU A 38 1.73 23.22 9.35
C LEU A 38 1.89 22.51 7.99
N TRP A 39 2.60 23.11 7.04
CA TRP A 39 2.82 22.52 5.72
C TRP A 39 3.85 21.38 5.77
N GLU A 40 4.81 21.45 6.69
CA GLU A 40 5.86 20.44 6.85
C GLU A 40 5.39 19.22 7.67
N ILE A 41 4.52 19.44 8.67
CA ILE A 41 3.83 18.35 9.41
C ILE A 41 2.81 17.64 8.51
N CYS A 42 2.14 18.37 7.62
CA CYS A 42 1.20 17.78 6.67
C CYS A 42 1.89 17.00 5.53
N ARG A 43 3.22 17.15 5.35
CA ARG A 43 4.00 16.38 4.36
C ARG A 43 4.21 14.91 4.77
N ILE A 44 4.20 14.60 6.06
CA ILE A 44 4.38 13.23 6.58
C ILE A 44 3.04 12.47 6.68
N LEU A 45 1.91 13.19 6.76
CA LEU A 45 0.58 12.60 6.90
C LEU A 45 -0.15 12.30 5.57
N LYS A 46 0.44 12.64 4.42
CA LYS A 46 -0.15 12.35 3.10
C LYS A 46 -0.15 10.88 2.71
N ASP A 47 0.56 10.01 3.42
CA ASP A 47 0.60 8.57 3.11
C ASP A 47 -0.55 7.74 3.73
N VAL A 48 -1.29 8.29 4.70
CA VAL A 48 -2.39 7.53 5.35
C VAL A 48 -3.71 7.71 4.61
N HIS A 49 -3.97 8.89 4.03
CA HIS A 49 -5.22 9.15 3.31
C HIS A 49 -5.30 8.41 1.96
N ALA A 50 -4.16 8.09 1.35
CA ALA A 50 -4.09 7.32 0.11
C ALA A 50 -4.46 5.83 0.26
N CYS A 51 -4.66 5.32 1.49
CA CYS A 51 -5.09 3.94 1.72
C CYS A 51 -6.61 3.75 1.78
N PHE A 52 -7.41 4.81 1.95
CA PHE A 52 -8.85 4.69 2.22
C PHE A 52 -9.75 5.16 1.08
N GLU A 53 -9.25 5.96 0.14
CA GLU A 53 -10.02 6.39 -1.03
C GLU A 53 -9.44 5.76 -2.31
N GLY A 54 -10.13 4.72 -2.78
CA GLY A 54 -9.92 4.12 -4.09
C GLY A 54 -10.31 5.06 -5.24
N ARG A 55 -9.54 6.13 -5.45
CA ARG A 55 -9.61 6.95 -6.66
C ARG A 55 -8.24 7.51 -7.06
N ILE A 56 -7.61 6.84 -8.02
CA ILE A 56 -6.74 7.38 -9.11
C ILE A 56 -6.90 6.33 -10.23
N PHE A 57 -7.66 6.50 -11.31
CA PHE A 57 -7.54 7.50 -12.39
C PHE A 57 -6.10 7.74 -12.85
N ASP A 58 -5.51 6.69 -13.39
CA ASP A 58 -4.69 6.77 -14.59
C ASP A 58 -5.26 5.74 -15.56
N GLY A 59 -5.71 6.18 -16.74
CA GLY A 59 -6.19 5.27 -17.78
C GLY A 59 -5.08 4.32 -18.20
N ARG A 60 -5.12 3.08 -17.71
CA ARG A 60 -4.52 1.86 -18.28
C ARG A 60 -4.85 0.62 -17.41
N SER A 61 -5.65 -0.28 -17.97
CA SER A 61 -5.62 -1.75 -17.77
C SER A 61 -5.66 -2.35 -16.35
N ILE A 62 -6.57 -1.91 -15.46
CA ILE A 62 -6.76 -2.58 -14.14
C ILE A 62 -8.24 -2.85 -13.77
N TYR A 63 -9.19 -2.59 -14.67
CA TYR A 63 -10.62 -2.88 -14.42
C TYR A 63 -11.03 -4.36 -14.58
N LEU A 64 -10.06 -5.28 -14.62
CA LEU A 64 -10.36 -6.70 -14.68
C LEU A 64 -10.80 -7.26 -13.33
N SER A 65 -11.75 -8.18 -13.38
CA SER A 65 -12.06 -9.01 -12.21
C SER A 65 -10.78 -9.72 -11.73
N ALA A 66 -10.49 -9.60 -10.44
CA ALA A 66 -9.21 -10.08 -9.88
C ALA A 66 -8.98 -11.58 -10.15
N GLN A 67 -10.06 -12.36 -10.16
CA GLN A 67 -10.03 -13.81 -10.31
C GLN A 67 -9.67 -14.23 -11.75
N LYS A 68 -10.27 -13.59 -12.76
CA LYS A 68 -10.00 -13.90 -14.17
C LYS A 68 -8.54 -13.59 -14.51
N PHE A 69 -8.03 -12.43 -14.08
CA PHE A 69 -6.61 -12.08 -14.26
C PHE A 69 -5.66 -13.09 -13.61
N ILE A 70 -5.92 -13.49 -12.36
CA ILE A 70 -5.07 -14.46 -11.66
C ILE A 70 -5.06 -15.80 -12.39
N SER A 71 -6.22 -16.23 -12.91
CA SER A 71 -6.36 -17.48 -13.66
C SER A 71 -5.56 -17.43 -14.97
N ALA A 72 -5.73 -16.36 -15.77
CA ALA A 72 -4.99 -16.16 -17.02
C ALA A 72 -3.48 -16.08 -16.80
N TYR A 73 -3.04 -15.33 -15.78
CA TYR A 73 -1.61 -15.21 -15.47
C TYR A 73 -1.02 -16.53 -14.95
N SER A 74 -1.77 -17.31 -14.17
CA SER A 74 -1.33 -18.64 -13.73
C SER A 74 -1.12 -19.59 -14.92
N ALA A 75 -2.01 -19.54 -15.92
CA ALA A 75 -1.88 -20.32 -17.15
C ALA A 75 -0.66 -19.88 -17.99
N PHE A 76 -0.36 -18.59 -18.02
CA PHE A 76 0.86 -18.07 -18.64
C PHE A 76 2.14 -18.61 -17.97
N LEU A 77 2.19 -18.59 -16.63
CA LEU A 77 3.36 -19.09 -15.88
C LEU A 77 3.58 -20.59 -16.10
N LYS A 78 2.50 -21.39 -16.24
CA LYS A 78 2.59 -22.80 -16.59
C LYS A 78 3.17 -23.01 -17.98
N ARG A 79 2.64 -22.30 -18.98
CA ARG A 79 3.14 -22.35 -20.37
C ARG A 79 4.62 -21.99 -20.47
N GLN A 80 5.08 -21.07 -19.62
CA GLN A 80 6.47 -20.65 -19.60
C GLN A 80 7.40 -21.73 -19.02
N GLY A 81 6.95 -22.53 -18.05
CA GLY A 81 7.73 -23.62 -17.45
C GLY A 81 9.00 -23.20 -16.68
N LYS A 82 9.26 -21.89 -16.53
CA LYS A 82 10.47 -21.34 -15.91
C LYS A 82 10.37 -21.19 -14.39
N LEU A 83 9.19 -21.40 -13.82
CA LEU A 83 8.94 -21.15 -12.41
C LEU A 83 9.46 -22.32 -11.55
N PRO A 84 10.44 -22.10 -10.66
CA PRO A 84 10.97 -23.17 -9.82
C PRO A 84 9.95 -23.54 -8.75
N ILE A 85 9.39 -24.74 -8.87
CA ILE A 85 8.44 -25.29 -7.91
C ILE A 85 9.23 -25.93 -6.76
N PRO A 86 8.95 -25.57 -5.49
CA PRO A 86 9.57 -26.25 -4.36
C PRO A 86 9.00 -27.67 -4.19
N GLY A 87 9.84 -28.65 -3.87
CA GLY A 87 9.43 -30.06 -3.81
C GLY A 87 8.42 -30.44 -2.71
N TRP A 88 8.03 -29.51 -1.83
CA TRP A 88 7.03 -29.74 -0.78
C TRP A 88 5.61 -29.30 -1.17
N VAL A 89 5.41 -28.74 -2.38
CA VAL A 89 4.14 -28.14 -2.80
C VAL A 89 2.95 -29.10 -2.70
N ASP A 90 3.18 -30.39 -2.90
CA ASP A 90 2.12 -31.40 -2.91
C ASP A 90 1.69 -31.85 -1.51
N THR A 91 2.48 -31.55 -0.48
CA THR A 91 2.24 -32.04 0.90
C THR A 91 1.73 -30.95 1.82
N VAL A 92 2.02 -29.68 1.53
CA VAL A 92 1.76 -28.59 2.48
C VAL A 92 0.35 -28.03 2.36
N LYS A 93 -0.15 -27.54 3.49
CA LYS A 93 -1.24 -26.57 3.51
C LYS A 93 -0.72 -25.14 3.38
N THR A 94 -1.55 -24.27 2.82
CA THR A 94 -1.19 -22.87 2.53
C THR A 94 -1.10 -21.99 3.78
N SER A 95 -1.89 -22.26 4.81
CA SER A 95 -1.90 -21.51 6.08
C SER A 95 -2.13 -22.42 7.28
N ALA A 96 -1.82 -21.91 8.47
CA ALA A 96 -2.08 -22.61 9.73
C ALA A 96 -3.58 -22.68 10.09
N SER A 97 -4.38 -21.80 9.48
CA SER A 97 -5.83 -21.74 9.62
C SER A 97 -6.56 -22.80 8.80
N ASN A 98 -5.99 -23.24 7.68
CA ASN A 98 -6.61 -24.27 6.85
C ASN A 98 -6.48 -25.65 7.49
N GLU A 99 -7.55 -26.42 7.39
CA GLU A 99 -7.65 -27.79 7.90
C GLU A 99 -7.14 -28.79 6.86
N LEU A 100 -7.51 -28.59 5.60
CA LEU A 100 -7.12 -29.42 4.46
C LEU A 100 -6.11 -28.70 3.54
N PRO A 101 -5.28 -29.46 2.80
CA PRO A 101 -4.45 -28.89 1.74
C PRO A 101 -5.33 -28.39 0.56
N PRO A 102 -4.79 -27.49 -0.29
CA PRO A 102 -5.46 -27.08 -1.52
C PRO A 102 -5.77 -28.29 -2.42
N GLN A 103 -6.94 -28.29 -3.05
CA GLN A 103 -7.38 -29.38 -3.95
C GLN A 103 -6.77 -29.26 -5.35
N ASP A 104 -6.52 -28.03 -5.81
CA ASP A 104 -5.94 -27.79 -7.12
C ASP A 104 -4.45 -28.12 -7.11
N ALA A 105 -3.98 -29.00 -7.99
CA ALA A 105 -2.55 -29.33 -8.12
C ALA A 105 -1.69 -28.09 -8.47
N ASP A 106 -2.30 -27.13 -9.17
CA ASP A 106 -1.65 -25.93 -9.67
C ASP A 106 -1.75 -24.71 -8.74
N TRP A 107 -2.13 -24.94 -7.48
CA TRP A 107 -2.36 -23.87 -6.50
C TRP A 107 -1.15 -22.94 -6.31
N PHE A 108 0.07 -23.45 -6.51
CA PHE A 108 1.30 -22.66 -6.37
C PHE A 108 1.42 -21.58 -7.47
N TYR A 109 0.99 -21.88 -8.70
CA TYR A 109 0.96 -20.90 -9.79
C TYR A 109 -0.06 -19.80 -9.53
N VAL A 110 -1.24 -20.19 -9.04
CA VAL A 110 -2.30 -19.25 -8.65
C VAL A 110 -1.82 -18.34 -7.52
N ARG A 111 -1.11 -18.89 -6.52
CA ARG A 111 -0.51 -18.11 -5.43
C ARG A 111 0.55 -17.14 -5.95
N ALA A 112 1.45 -17.57 -6.82
CA ALA A 112 2.46 -16.69 -7.43
C ALA A 112 1.81 -15.54 -8.23
N ALA A 113 0.77 -15.84 -9.01
CA ALA A 113 0.00 -14.85 -9.76
C ALA A 113 -0.67 -13.81 -8.84
N ALA A 114 -1.30 -14.29 -7.76
CA ALA A 114 -1.92 -13.41 -6.77
C ALA A 114 -0.89 -12.50 -6.08
N CYS A 115 0.30 -13.01 -5.75
CA CYS A 115 1.39 -12.20 -5.21
C CYS A 115 1.87 -11.13 -6.19
N ALA A 116 2.08 -11.48 -7.47
CA ALA A 116 2.52 -10.53 -8.51
C ALA A 116 1.52 -9.37 -8.68
N ARG A 117 0.22 -9.68 -8.77
CA ARG A 117 -0.86 -8.68 -8.81
C ARG A 117 -0.85 -7.78 -7.58
N HIS A 118 -0.65 -8.34 -6.40
CA HIS A 118 -0.65 -7.57 -5.16
C HIS A 118 0.52 -6.57 -5.08
N ILE A 119 1.70 -6.98 -5.55
CA ILE A 119 2.89 -6.13 -5.59
C ILE A 119 2.69 -4.98 -6.57
N TYR A 120 2.13 -5.27 -7.75
CA TYR A 120 1.82 -4.26 -8.75
C TYR A 120 0.95 -3.13 -8.17
N MET A 121 -0.08 -3.47 -7.39
CA MET A 121 -0.99 -2.49 -6.79
C MET A 121 -0.36 -1.63 -5.69
N ARG A 122 0.45 -2.23 -4.82
CA ARG A 122 0.99 -1.54 -3.63
C ARG A 122 2.42 -1.04 -3.78
N LYS A 123 3.03 -1.22 -4.96
CA LYS A 123 4.39 -0.82 -5.38
C LYS A 123 5.54 -1.50 -4.62
N THR A 124 5.48 -1.54 -3.29
CA THR A 124 6.49 -2.17 -2.43
C THR A 124 5.81 -3.08 -1.41
N VAL A 125 6.20 -4.36 -1.36
CA VAL A 125 5.58 -5.34 -0.44
C VAL A 125 6.62 -6.28 0.14
N GLY A 126 6.54 -6.49 1.47
CA GLY A 126 7.29 -7.52 2.19
C GLY A 126 6.45 -8.77 2.50
N VAL A 127 7.13 -9.86 2.86
CA VAL A 127 6.48 -11.16 3.18
C VAL A 127 5.45 -11.01 4.31
N GLY A 128 5.74 -10.19 5.34
CA GLY A 128 4.82 -9.99 6.46
C GLY A 128 3.47 -9.38 6.07
N ARG A 129 3.43 -8.55 5.02
CA ARG A 129 2.18 -7.96 4.52
C ARG A 129 1.37 -8.99 3.72
N LEU A 130 2.04 -9.81 2.89
CA LEU A 130 1.38 -10.91 2.18
C LEU A 130 0.77 -11.93 3.15
N ARG A 131 1.47 -12.23 4.25
CA ARG A 131 0.97 -13.13 5.28
C ARG A 131 -0.35 -12.67 5.91
N LYS A 132 -0.53 -11.36 6.09
CA LYS A 132 -1.79 -10.77 6.57
C LYS A 132 -2.89 -10.82 5.51
N VAL A 133 -2.54 -10.55 4.25
CA VAL A 133 -3.49 -10.56 3.12
C VAL A 133 -4.00 -11.97 2.83
N HIS A 134 -3.14 -12.98 2.91
CA HIS A 134 -3.51 -14.38 2.73
C HIS A 134 -3.92 -15.07 4.04
N GLY A 135 -3.89 -14.34 5.16
CA GLY A 135 -4.34 -14.83 6.45
C GLY A 135 -5.85 -15.06 6.46
N SER A 136 -6.30 -16.02 7.26
CA SER A 136 -7.72 -16.33 7.39
C SER A 136 -8.08 -16.65 8.84
N THR A 137 -9.38 -16.61 9.11
CA THR A 137 -9.90 -16.93 10.44
C THR A 137 -9.78 -18.44 10.68
N LYS A 138 -9.04 -18.82 11.72
CA LYS A 138 -8.88 -20.22 12.14
C LYS A 138 -10.05 -20.63 13.03
N ASN A 139 -10.71 -21.72 12.68
CA ASN A 139 -11.66 -22.39 13.58
C ASN A 139 -10.89 -23.15 14.67
N ARG A 140 -11.34 -23.02 15.93
CA ARG A 140 -10.72 -23.65 17.11
C ARG A 140 -11.67 -24.63 17.81
N GLY A 141 -12.74 -25.05 17.13
CA GLY A 141 -13.76 -25.94 17.68
C GLY A 141 -14.65 -25.20 18.67
N ALA A 142 -14.56 -25.57 19.96
CA ALA A 142 -15.39 -24.98 21.01
C ALA A 142 -15.00 -23.55 21.40
N ARG A 143 -13.76 -23.12 21.11
CA ARG A 143 -13.29 -21.76 21.41
C ARG A 143 -13.61 -20.81 20.24
N PRO A 144 -13.88 -19.52 20.49
CA PRO A 144 -14.18 -18.54 19.43
C PRO A 144 -13.11 -18.51 18.33
N ALA A 145 -13.51 -18.15 17.12
CA ALA A 145 -12.58 -18.07 16.00
C ALA A 145 -11.63 -16.85 16.13
N HIS A 146 -10.38 -16.98 15.67
CA HIS A 146 -9.41 -15.88 15.63
C HIS A 146 -8.67 -15.85 14.30
N HIS A 147 -8.30 -14.65 13.85
CA HIS A 147 -7.47 -14.44 12.67
C HIS A 147 -6.05 -14.99 12.89
N VAL A 148 -5.52 -15.71 11.91
CA VAL A 148 -4.15 -16.22 11.90
C VAL A 148 -3.50 -15.89 10.56
N ASP A 149 -2.26 -15.42 10.62
CA ASP A 149 -1.44 -15.12 9.45
C ASP A 149 -1.17 -16.38 8.61
N ALA A 150 -0.98 -16.19 7.30
CA ALA A 150 -0.60 -17.25 6.39
C ALA A 150 0.84 -17.76 6.63
N SER A 151 1.16 -18.88 5.97
CA SER A 151 2.50 -19.47 6.01
C SER A 151 3.51 -18.57 5.29
N GLY A 152 4.49 -18.05 6.04
CA GLY A 152 5.54 -17.23 5.45
C GLY A 152 6.52 -17.99 4.55
N SER A 153 6.58 -19.33 4.66
CA SER A 153 7.42 -20.15 3.78
C SER A 153 6.91 -20.13 2.33
N VAL A 154 5.59 -20.29 2.17
CA VAL A 154 4.91 -20.35 0.88
C VAL A 154 5.08 -19.04 0.12
N ASP A 155 4.68 -17.93 0.76
CA ASP A 155 4.77 -16.60 0.15
C ASP A 155 6.22 -16.23 -0.18
N ARG A 156 7.18 -16.55 0.70
CA ARG A 156 8.60 -16.27 0.45
C ARG A 156 9.13 -17.06 -0.75
N LYS A 157 8.78 -18.35 -0.89
CA LYS A 157 9.21 -19.15 -2.04
C LYS A 157 8.58 -18.69 -3.34
N ALA A 158 7.30 -18.29 -3.33
CA ALA A 158 6.65 -17.71 -4.50
C ALA A 158 7.38 -16.43 -4.97
N LEU A 159 7.76 -15.56 -4.03
CA LEU A 159 8.51 -14.34 -4.36
C LEU A 159 9.91 -14.63 -4.89
N GLN A 160 10.65 -15.55 -4.27
CA GLN A 160 11.97 -15.99 -4.74
C GLN A 160 11.89 -16.63 -6.14
N ALA A 161 10.79 -17.33 -6.44
CA ALA A 161 10.55 -17.91 -7.76
C ALA A 161 10.31 -16.82 -8.81
N LEU A 162 9.51 -15.81 -8.51
CA LEU A 162 9.26 -14.66 -9.39
C LEU A 162 10.51 -13.77 -9.59
N GLU A 163 11.36 -13.67 -8.58
CA GLU A 163 12.65 -12.98 -8.65
C GLU A 163 13.61 -13.68 -9.63
N LYS A 164 13.66 -15.02 -9.62
CA LYS A 164 14.46 -15.81 -10.57
C LYS A 164 14.00 -15.66 -12.04
N ILE A 165 12.71 -15.42 -12.26
CA ILE A 165 12.18 -15.15 -13.61
C ILE A 165 12.52 -13.72 -14.07
N GLY A 166 12.85 -12.82 -13.13
CA GLY A 166 13.12 -11.39 -13.40
C GLY A 166 11.87 -10.51 -13.39
N VAL A 167 10.73 -11.03 -12.93
CA VAL A 167 9.48 -10.25 -12.79
C VAL A 167 9.58 -9.30 -11.59
N LEU A 168 10.21 -9.76 -10.51
CA LEU A 168 10.39 -8.98 -9.28
C LEU A 168 11.87 -8.65 -9.05
N GLU A 169 12.10 -7.47 -8.49
CA GLU A 169 13.39 -7.02 -7.98
C GLU A 169 13.30 -6.77 -6.47
N THR A 170 14.43 -6.89 -5.79
CA THR A 170 14.58 -6.45 -4.41
C THR A 170 14.78 -4.94 -4.41
N ASP A 171 13.99 -4.23 -3.59
CA ASP A 171 14.12 -2.78 -3.40
C ASP A 171 15.14 -2.53 -2.28
N GLU A 172 16.29 -1.94 -2.61
CA GLU A 172 17.37 -1.66 -1.65
C GLU A 172 17.05 -0.46 -0.74
N ASP A 173 16.27 0.50 -1.23
CA ASP A 173 16.01 1.76 -0.52
C ASP A 173 14.93 1.61 0.54
N LYS A 174 13.77 1.05 0.15
CA LYS A 174 12.60 0.90 1.04
C LYS A 174 12.51 -0.48 1.67
N GLY A 175 13.32 -1.42 1.18
CA GLY A 175 13.23 -2.83 1.54
C GLY A 175 11.99 -3.50 0.94
N GLY A 176 12.06 -4.84 0.85
CA GLY A 176 10.98 -5.65 0.28
C GLY A 176 11.17 -5.87 -1.21
N ARG A 177 10.07 -6.04 -1.93
CA ARG A 177 10.08 -6.37 -3.35
C ARG A 177 9.24 -5.39 -4.15
N ARG A 178 9.76 -5.05 -5.31
CA ARG A 178 9.17 -4.18 -6.31
C ARG A 178 9.07 -4.93 -7.63
N ILE A 179 8.15 -4.50 -8.48
CA ILE A 179 8.02 -5.06 -9.83
C ILE A 179 9.02 -4.42 -10.79
N THR A 180 9.62 -5.23 -11.65
CA THR A 180 10.54 -4.73 -12.69
C THR A 180 9.76 -4.13 -13.86
N GLN A 181 10.43 -3.31 -14.68
CA GLN A 181 9.83 -2.77 -15.90
C GLN A 181 9.40 -3.89 -16.87
N SER A 182 10.15 -4.99 -16.90
CA SER A 182 9.80 -6.17 -17.71
C SER A 182 8.56 -6.89 -17.17
N GLY A 183 8.49 -7.09 -15.85
CA GLY A 183 7.34 -7.69 -15.19
C GLY A 183 6.07 -6.87 -15.37
N GLN A 184 6.17 -5.54 -15.30
CA GLN A 184 5.05 -4.64 -15.56
C GLN A 184 4.51 -4.81 -16.99
N ARG A 185 5.40 -4.84 -18.00
CA ARG A 185 4.98 -5.02 -19.40
C ARG A 185 4.26 -6.36 -19.61
N ASP A 186 4.74 -7.43 -18.97
CA ASP A 186 4.12 -8.74 -19.09
C ASP A 186 2.75 -8.80 -18.41
N LEU A 187 2.60 -8.20 -17.22
CA LEU A 187 1.30 -8.09 -16.57
C LEU A 187 0.31 -7.25 -17.38
N ASP A 188 0.74 -6.11 -17.92
CA ASP A 188 -0.12 -5.23 -18.72
C ASP A 188 -0.54 -5.90 -20.04
N ARG A 189 0.35 -6.68 -20.67
CA ARG A 189 0.01 -7.46 -21.87
C ARG A 189 -1.06 -8.51 -21.57
N ILE A 190 -0.90 -9.24 -20.47
CA ILE A 190 -1.83 -10.31 -20.09
C ILE A 190 -3.17 -9.73 -19.65
N ALA A 191 -3.14 -8.60 -18.93
CA ALA A 191 -4.35 -7.87 -18.57
C ALA A 191 -5.14 -7.47 -19.84
N LYS A 192 -4.46 -6.96 -20.88
CA LYS A 192 -5.12 -6.65 -22.15
C LYS A 192 -5.77 -7.87 -22.79
N THR A 193 -5.03 -8.97 -22.96
CA THR A 193 -5.57 -10.20 -23.54
C THR A 193 -6.79 -10.72 -22.77
N THR A 194 -6.79 -10.59 -21.44
CA THR A 194 -7.93 -11.07 -20.65
C THR A 194 -9.15 -10.14 -20.81
N VAL A 195 -8.98 -8.83 -21.08
CA VAL A 195 -10.12 -7.96 -21.43
C VAL A 195 -10.73 -8.42 -22.74
N ASP A 196 -9.90 -8.61 -23.75
CA ASP A 196 -10.33 -9.01 -25.09
C ASP A 196 -11.10 -10.35 -25.02
N GLU A 197 -10.59 -11.33 -24.26
CA GLU A 197 -11.25 -12.62 -24.02
C GLU A 197 -12.58 -12.49 -23.23
N GLU A 198 -12.69 -11.54 -22.31
CA GLU A 198 -13.92 -11.30 -21.56
C GLU A 198 -15.02 -10.68 -22.45
N GLU A 199 -14.65 -9.72 -23.30
CA GLU A 199 -15.57 -9.07 -24.24
C GLU A 199 -16.13 -10.09 -25.25
N GLU A 200 -15.28 -10.96 -25.80
CA GLU A 200 -15.71 -12.04 -26.70
C GLU A 200 -16.70 -13.01 -26.02
N SER A 201 -16.52 -13.30 -24.73
CA SER A 201 -17.39 -14.22 -23.99
C SER A 201 -18.77 -13.66 -23.64
N ASP A 202 -18.93 -12.33 -23.60
CA ASP A 202 -20.21 -11.67 -23.30
C ASP A 202 -21.06 -11.46 -24.57
N GLU A 203 -20.46 -11.62 -25.77
CA GLU A 203 -21.13 -11.50 -27.08
C GLU A 203 -21.75 -12.83 -27.56
N GLU A 204 -21.36 -13.97 -26.99
CA GLU A 204 -21.94 -15.31 -27.25
C GLU A 204 -23.09 -15.68 -26.30
#